data_AF-A0A077QF53-F1
#
_entry.id   AF-A0A077QF53-F1
#
_cell.length_a   1.000
_cell.length_b   1.000
_cell.length_c   1.000
_cell.angle_alpha   90.00
_cell.angle_beta   90.00
_cell.angle_gamma   90.00
#
_symmetry.space_group_name_H-M   'P 1'
#
loop_
_entity.id
_entity.type
_entity.pdbx_description
1 polymer ?
#
loop_
_entity_poly.entity_id
_entity_poly.type
_entity_poly.pdbx_seq_one_letter_code
_entity_poly.pdbx_strand_id
1 'polypeptide(L)'
;MMKKIKLLQGQIGLLAKEGEYQQILTAGKYRFIDWLNKLRLTVFELNSNEIEAKLAEHLRQYHTDWVDQHCDDIQLTEDEIGLLYEHDLLTEILPPATRRLYWKNGDQRRIEVCPTTEQDVSSQLVSLLQPSKIRKRNVKGLESVLITQIPAWHIGVLKIDGIVQQLLQPGLKGYWRFGHDITVELVDTRSWPQVEENLAEYFRQQHIDWVEQYCDEIQIADDEMGLLYEHDVLVEILSPATRCLYWKNGNPRCVEVLKASELEVSSELVSVLMSSMVRKHSVKGIDSVLIAQVPAWYVGILKVDGVAQKLLQPGQTGYWRVGHDVTVEIVDTRLQALEVGGQEILTRDKVNLRINLSANWRYHDVLMAYEQLSEPVAYLYRELQFALREMVGTRSLDELLEDKQAIDGLISEKVLRITAGFGLEVVSLGVKDIILPGEMKTILSRVVEAEKAAQANVIRRREETAATRSLLNTAKVMENNPIALRLKELETLESIAERINQISVYGGLDQVLNGLVQIKGEQK
;
A
#
# COMPACT_ATOMS: atom_id res chain seq x y z
N MET A 1 -38.05 -78.86 32.56
CA MET A 1 -38.66 -77.79 33.38
C MET A 1 -39.62 -77.01 32.48
N MET A 2 -40.85 -76.68 32.92
CA MET A 2 -41.82 -75.99 32.06
C MET A 2 -41.51 -74.48 32.02
N LYS A 3 -41.08 -73.96 30.87
CA LYS A 3 -40.81 -72.52 30.69
C LYS A 3 -42.10 -71.81 30.27
N LYS A 4 -42.48 -70.76 31.02
CA LYS A 4 -43.61 -69.87 30.68
C LYS A 4 -43.03 -68.61 30.04
N ILE A 5 -43.43 -68.33 28.80
CA ILE A 5 -43.02 -67.15 28.05
C ILE A 5 -44.24 -66.27 27.83
N LYS A 6 -44.11 -64.96 28.08
CA LYS A 6 -45.15 -63.97 27.81
C LYS A 6 -44.56 -62.94 26.85
N LEU A 7 -45.13 -62.85 25.66
CA LEU A 7 -44.83 -61.81 24.67
C LEU A 7 -45.92 -60.74 24.76
N LEU A 8 -45.51 -59.47 24.81
CA LEU A 8 -46.42 -58.33 24.84
C LEU A 8 -46.92 -57.99 23.43
N GLN A 9 -48.02 -57.22 23.34
CA GLN A 9 -48.40 -56.60 22.06
C GLN A 9 -47.25 -55.69 21.60
N GLY A 10 -46.91 -55.74 20.31
CA GLY A 10 -45.72 -55.05 19.80
C GLY A 10 -44.43 -55.86 19.90
N GLN A 11 -44.46 -57.15 20.27
CA GLN A 11 -43.28 -58.02 20.31
C GLN A 11 -43.47 -59.28 19.46
N ILE A 12 -42.36 -59.73 18.85
CA ILE A 12 -42.27 -60.99 18.13
C ILE A 12 -41.12 -61.82 18.71
N GLY A 13 -41.37 -63.10 18.96
CA GLY A 13 -40.40 -64.01 19.54
C GLY A 13 -39.94 -65.04 18.53
N LEU A 14 -38.64 -65.16 18.29
CA LEU A 14 -38.08 -66.29 17.56
C LEU A 14 -37.64 -67.37 18.54
N LEU A 15 -38.25 -68.54 18.44
CA LEU A 15 -37.88 -69.72 19.23
C LEU A 15 -36.87 -70.55 18.45
N ALA A 16 -35.64 -70.59 18.94
CA ALA A 16 -34.58 -71.44 18.42
C ALA A 16 -34.37 -72.67 19.30
N LYS A 17 -34.09 -73.82 18.70
CA LYS A 17 -33.72 -75.06 19.39
C LYS A 17 -32.41 -75.58 18.79
N GLU A 18 -31.41 -75.78 19.63
CA GLU A 18 -30.07 -76.26 19.20
C GLU A 18 -29.41 -75.41 18.10
N GLY A 19 -29.79 -74.12 17.99
CA GLY A 19 -29.23 -73.18 17.01
C GLY A 19 -30.09 -72.96 15.77
N GLU A 20 -31.13 -73.77 15.53
CA GLU A 20 -32.06 -73.59 14.41
C GLU A 20 -33.37 -72.94 14.87
N TYR A 21 -33.89 -72.00 14.07
CA TYR A 21 -35.16 -71.33 14.35
C TYR A 21 -36.33 -72.26 13.99
N GLN A 22 -37.17 -72.58 14.97
CA GLN A 22 -38.25 -73.56 14.79
C GLN A 22 -39.63 -72.92 14.70
N GLN A 23 -39.82 -71.76 15.34
CA GLN A 23 -41.13 -71.12 15.37
C GLN A 23 -41.05 -69.60 15.61
N ILE A 24 -41.90 -68.86 14.89
CA ILE A 24 -42.24 -67.47 15.19
C ILE A 24 -43.42 -67.44 16.16
N LEU A 25 -43.28 -66.65 17.22
CA LEU A 25 -44.29 -66.46 18.25
C LEU A 25 -44.76 -65.00 18.22
N THR A 26 -46.05 -64.79 17.98
CA THR A 26 -46.69 -63.48 18.04
C THR A 26 -47.06 -63.12 19.50
N ALA A 27 -47.65 -61.95 19.73
CA ALA A 27 -48.08 -61.55 21.08
C ALA A 27 -49.02 -62.60 21.72
N GLY A 28 -48.70 -63.06 22.93
CA GLY A 28 -49.40 -64.18 23.55
C GLY A 28 -48.69 -64.80 24.75
N LYS A 29 -49.36 -65.76 25.41
CA LYS A 29 -48.79 -66.55 26.51
C LYS A 29 -48.50 -67.96 26.02
N TYR A 30 -47.24 -68.35 26.00
CA TYR A 30 -46.80 -69.67 25.54
C TYR A 30 -46.21 -70.49 26.68
N ARG A 31 -46.36 -71.81 26.61
CA ARG A 31 -45.76 -72.75 27.55
C ARG A 31 -45.00 -73.81 26.78
N PHE A 32 -43.70 -73.93 27.04
CA PHE A 32 -42.85 -74.93 26.39
C PHE A 32 -42.27 -75.89 27.42
N ILE A 33 -42.15 -77.15 27.03
CA ILE A 33 -41.50 -78.19 27.83
C ILE A 33 -40.05 -78.28 27.38
N ASP A 34 -39.15 -77.64 28.13
CA ASP A 34 -37.71 -77.64 27.85
C ASP A 34 -36.99 -78.50 28.89
N TRP A 35 -36.91 -79.81 28.63
CA TRP A 35 -36.32 -80.77 29.56
C TRP A 35 -34.78 -80.83 29.48
N LEU A 36 -34.20 -80.42 28.35
CA LEU A 36 -32.75 -80.43 28.08
C LEU A 36 -32.11 -79.03 28.05
N ASN A 37 -32.87 -77.98 28.35
CA ASN A 37 -32.45 -76.57 28.31
C ASN A 37 -31.91 -76.14 26.93
N LYS A 38 -32.53 -76.63 25.86
CA LYS A 38 -32.10 -76.45 24.46
C LYS A 38 -32.86 -75.36 23.72
N LEU A 39 -33.92 -74.80 24.33
CA LEU A 39 -34.74 -73.74 23.74
C LEU A 39 -34.21 -72.35 24.12
N ARG A 40 -33.94 -71.53 23.11
CA ARG A 40 -33.57 -70.12 23.23
C ARG A 40 -34.64 -69.27 22.58
N LEU A 41 -35.21 -68.34 23.34
CA LEU A 41 -36.16 -67.36 22.82
C LEU A 41 -35.43 -66.03 22.63
N THR A 42 -35.46 -65.50 21.42
CA THR A 42 -35.04 -64.13 21.13
C THR A 42 -36.28 -63.29 20.90
N VAL A 43 -36.44 -62.22 21.69
CA VAL A 43 -37.60 -61.32 21.59
C VAL A 43 -37.17 -60.06 20.86
N PHE A 44 -37.93 -59.68 19.85
CA PHE A 44 -37.77 -58.45 19.07
C PHE A 44 -38.99 -57.58 19.28
N GLU A 45 -38.80 -56.26 19.27
CA GLU A 45 -39.91 -55.32 19.28
C GLU A 45 -40.32 -55.01 17.83
N LEU A 46 -41.61 -55.06 17.52
CA LEU A 46 -42.18 -54.77 16.19
C LEU A 46 -41.94 -53.30 15.77
N ASN A 47 -41.74 -52.41 16.76
CA ASN A 47 -41.40 -51.00 16.55
C ASN A 47 -39.88 -50.77 16.38
N SER A 48 -39.04 -51.82 16.43
CA SER A 48 -37.58 -51.67 16.46
C SER A 48 -36.93 -51.69 15.07
N ASN A 49 -35.64 -51.33 15.10
CA ASN A 49 -34.71 -51.27 13.96
C ASN A 49 -34.73 -52.55 13.09
N GLU A 50 -34.23 -52.39 11.87
CA GLU A 50 -33.88 -53.44 10.89
C GLU A 50 -33.44 -54.78 11.52
N ILE A 51 -33.94 -55.89 10.96
CA ILE A 51 -33.50 -57.23 11.35
C ILE A 51 -32.02 -57.37 11.00
N GLU A 52 -31.20 -57.78 11.96
CA GLU A 52 -29.76 -57.97 11.77
C GLU A 52 -29.47 -58.78 10.50
N ALA A 53 -28.58 -58.28 9.65
CA ALA A 53 -28.35 -58.80 8.30
C ALA A 53 -28.13 -60.33 8.25
N LYS A 54 -27.44 -60.90 9.24
CA LYS A 54 -27.22 -62.36 9.34
C LYS A 54 -28.51 -63.14 9.57
N LEU A 55 -29.40 -62.61 10.41
CA LEU A 55 -30.70 -63.21 10.69
C LEU A 55 -31.65 -63.00 9.51
N ALA A 56 -31.63 -61.82 8.88
CA ALA A 56 -32.42 -61.53 7.69
C ALA A 56 -32.11 -62.50 6.54
N GLU A 57 -30.82 -62.73 6.26
CA GLU A 57 -30.39 -63.66 5.22
C GLU A 57 -30.79 -65.10 5.56
N HIS A 58 -30.61 -65.52 6.82
CA HIS A 58 -31.04 -66.84 7.27
C HIS A 58 -32.56 -67.05 7.12
N LEU A 59 -33.37 -66.03 7.44
CA LEU A 59 -34.81 -66.09 7.26
C LEU A 59 -35.21 -66.15 5.77
N ARG A 60 -34.57 -65.36 4.90
CA ARG A 60 -34.81 -65.41 3.45
C ARG A 60 -34.46 -66.77 2.85
N GLN A 61 -33.37 -67.39 3.30
CA GLN A 61 -32.84 -68.65 2.75
C GLN A 61 -33.60 -69.89 3.23
N TYR A 62 -33.97 -69.95 4.52
CA TYR A 62 -34.52 -71.17 5.14
C TYR A 62 -36.00 -71.06 5.54
N HIS A 63 -36.56 -69.84 5.61
CA HIS A 63 -37.91 -69.59 6.11
C HIS A 63 -38.67 -68.54 5.28
N THR A 64 -38.74 -68.71 3.96
CA THR A 64 -39.43 -67.80 3.02
C THR A 64 -40.90 -67.55 3.41
N ASP A 65 -41.63 -68.58 3.85
CA ASP A 65 -43.02 -68.44 4.28
C ASP A 65 -43.20 -67.47 5.47
N TRP A 66 -42.20 -67.39 6.35
CA TRP A 66 -42.22 -66.50 7.51
C TRP A 66 -41.88 -65.07 7.12
N VAL A 67 -41.00 -64.89 6.14
CA VAL A 67 -40.69 -63.59 5.54
C VAL A 67 -41.96 -63.00 4.92
N ASP A 68 -42.67 -63.76 4.09
CA ASP A 68 -43.88 -63.29 3.42
C ASP A 68 -45.00 -62.90 4.40
N GLN A 69 -45.18 -63.69 5.47
CA GLN A 69 -46.27 -63.49 6.42
C GLN A 69 -45.97 -62.43 7.49
N HIS A 70 -44.72 -62.32 7.94
CA HIS A 70 -44.37 -61.54 9.14
C HIS A 70 -43.31 -60.47 8.92
N CYS A 71 -42.75 -60.33 7.71
CA CYS A 71 -41.74 -59.33 7.41
C CYS A 71 -42.11 -58.46 6.20
N ASP A 72 -41.61 -57.23 6.20
CA ASP A 72 -41.55 -56.36 5.03
C ASP A 72 -40.15 -56.53 4.42
N ASP A 73 -40.08 -57.21 3.27
CA ASP A 73 -38.85 -57.44 2.54
C ASP A 73 -38.62 -56.34 1.50
N ILE A 74 -37.66 -55.45 1.79
CA ILE A 74 -37.29 -54.35 0.92
C ILE A 74 -36.10 -54.79 0.08
N GLN A 75 -36.34 -54.92 -1.22
CA GLN A 75 -35.32 -55.25 -2.21
C GLN A 75 -35.28 -54.12 -3.25
N LEU A 76 -34.26 -53.28 -3.17
CA LEU A 76 -34.02 -52.24 -4.16
C LEU A 76 -33.00 -52.75 -5.19
N THR A 77 -33.23 -52.41 -6.45
CA THR A 77 -32.26 -52.63 -7.52
C THR A 77 -31.13 -51.59 -7.49
N GLU A 78 -30.12 -51.74 -8.36
CA GLU A 78 -28.99 -50.80 -8.47
C GLU A 78 -29.44 -49.38 -8.89
N ASP A 79 -30.64 -49.26 -9.47
CA ASP A 79 -31.20 -48.01 -9.98
C ASP A 79 -32.37 -47.47 -9.15
N GLU A 80 -32.54 -47.94 -7.91
CA GLU A 80 -33.69 -47.60 -7.07
C GLU A 80 -33.27 -47.09 -5.69
N ILE A 81 -33.76 -45.90 -5.32
CA ILE A 81 -33.61 -45.30 -4.00
C ILE A 81 -34.91 -45.54 -3.22
N GLY A 82 -34.80 -46.06 -2.01
CA GLY A 82 -35.96 -46.32 -1.16
C GLY A 82 -36.16 -45.20 -0.14
N LEU A 83 -37.37 -44.68 -0.04
CA LEU A 83 -37.77 -43.72 0.98
C LEU A 83 -38.70 -44.42 1.95
N LEU A 84 -38.23 -44.62 3.17
CA LEU A 84 -38.97 -45.31 4.21
C LEU A 84 -39.75 -44.31 5.06
N TYR A 85 -41.06 -44.42 5.05
CA TYR A 85 -41.97 -43.62 5.86
C TYR A 85 -42.55 -44.48 6.97
N GLU A 86 -42.57 -43.96 8.19
CA GLU A 86 -43.33 -44.51 9.32
C GLU A 86 -44.32 -43.45 9.81
N HIS A 87 -45.61 -43.80 9.88
CA HIS A 87 -46.69 -42.86 10.21
C HIS A 87 -46.70 -41.61 9.32
N ASP A 88 -46.51 -41.79 8.01
CA ASP A 88 -46.36 -40.72 6.99
C ASP A 88 -45.17 -39.77 7.22
N LEU A 89 -44.22 -40.14 8.07
CA LEU A 89 -42.98 -39.39 8.31
C LEU A 89 -41.79 -40.14 7.75
N LEU A 90 -40.97 -39.46 6.94
CA LEU A 90 -39.73 -40.02 6.42
C LEU A 90 -38.76 -40.31 7.59
N THR A 91 -38.36 -41.57 7.73
CA THR A 91 -37.46 -42.05 8.78
C THR A 91 -36.10 -42.47 8.24
N GLU A 92 -36.03 -42.98 7.01
CA GLU A 92 -34.80 -43.48 6.43
C GLU A 92 -34.78 -43.36 4.91
N ILE A 93 -33.62 -42.98 4.36
CA ILE A 93 -33.31 -42.98 2.94
C ILE A 93 -32.37 -44.17 2.69
N LEU A 94 -32.81 -45.10 1.86
CA LEU A 94 -32.11 -46.33 1.55
C LEU A 94 -31.29 -46.15 0.26
N PRO A 95 -29.98 -46.46 0.29
CA PRO A 95 -29.16 -46.41 -0.91
C PRO A 95 -29.60 -47.45 -1.95
N PRO A 96 -29.20 -47.29 -3.22
CA PRO A 96 -29.41 -48.31 -4.23
C PRO A 96 -28.76 -49.65 -3.88
N ALA A 97 -29.27 -50.73 -4.48
CA ALA A 97 -28.89 -52.12 -4.22
C ALA A 97 -29.05 -52.57 -2.74
N THR A 98 -29.86 -51.85 -1.96
CA THR A 98 -30.11 -52.18 -0.56
C THR A 98 -31.11 -53.32 -0.43
N ARG A 99 -30.77 -54.29 0.43
CA ARG A 99 -31.68 -55.34 0.85
C ARG A 99 -31.86 -55.30 2.35
N ARG A 100 -33.07 -54.98 2.81
CA ARG A 100 -33.38 -54.91 4.24
C ARG A 100 -34.65 -55.67 4.56
N LEU A 101 -34.67 -56.25 5.75
CA LEU A 101 -35.81 -56.99 6.24
C LEU A 101 -36.28 -56.35 7.54
N TYR A 102 -37.56 -56.02 7.61
CA TYR A 102 -38.17 -55.44 8.79
C TYR A 102 -39.32 -56.33 9.27
N TRP A 103 -39.58 -56.36 10.58
CA TRP A 103 -40.77 -57.02 11.09
C TRP A 103 -42.02 -56.20 10.71
N LYS A 104 -43.06 -56.89 10.22
CA LYS A 104 -44.37 -56.28 9.90
C LYS A 104 -45.01 -55.71 11.16
N ASN A 105 -45.38 -54.44 11.10
CA ASN A 105 -46.01 -53.73 12.21
C ASN A 105 -47.30 -53.01 11.76
N GLY A 106 -48.21 -53.75 11.13
CA GLY A 106 -49.43 -53.20 10.51
C GLY A 106 -49.14 -52.27 9.32
N ASP A 107 -50.15 -51.52 8.85
CA ASP A 107 -50.06 -50.61 7.69
C ASP A 107 -49.34 -49.27 8.00
N GLN A 108 -48.49 -49.23 9.02
CA GLN A 108 -47.87 -47.99 9.49
C GLN A 108 -46.59 -47.62 8.74
N ARG A 109 -46.04 -48.54 7.94
CA ARG A 109 -44.80 -48.37 7.18
C ARG A 109 -45.09 -48.36 5.68
N ARG A 110 -44.60 -47.33 5.00
CA ARG A 110 -44.73 -47.18 3.55
C ARG A 110 -43.34 -46.98 2.96
N ILE A 111 -43.05 -47.69 1.87
CA ILE A 111 -41.88 -47.45 1.05
C ILE A 111 -42.29 -46.75 -0.24
N GLU A 112 -41.58 -45.70 -0.59
CA GLU A 112 -41.65 -45.07 -1.90
C GLU A 112 -40.33 -45.29 -2.62
N VAL A 113 -40.40 -45.79 -3.85
CA VAL A 113 -39.21 -46.09 -4.66
C VAL A 113 -39.04 -44.98 -5.68
N CYS A 114 -37.86 -44.36 -5.69
CA CYS A 114 -37.48 -43.34 -6.64
C CYS A 114 -36.39 -43.90 -7.56
N PRO A 115 -36.46 -43.68 -8.88
CA PRO A 115 -35.40 -44.07 -9.78
C PRO A 115 -34.14 -43.21 -9.56
N THR A 116 -32.96 -43.81 -9.67
CA THR A 116 -31.65 -43.10 -9.62
C THR A 116 -31.34 -42.35 -10.91
N THR A 117 -32.08 -42.60 -12.00
CA THR A 117 -31.92 -41.90 -13.28
C THR A 117 -32.20 -40.40 -13.16
N GLU A 118 -33.04 -40.02 -12.19
CA GLU A 118 -33.29 -38.63 -11.84
C GLU A 118 -32.30 -38.23 -10.73
N GLN A 119 -31.25 -37.49 -11.09
CA GLN A 119 -30.30 -36.95 -10.11
C GLN A 119 -30.91 -35.87 -9.21
N ASP A 120 -31.99 -35.24 -9.69
CA ASP A 120 -32.77 -34.25 -8.97
C ASP A 120 -33.69 -34.89 -7.93
N VAL A 121 -33.71 -34.32 -6.73
CA VAL A 121 -34.68 -34.66 -5.70
C VAL A 121 -35.94 -33.85 -5.91
N SER A 122 -37.10 -34.50 -5.87
CA SER A 122 -38.39 -33.83 -6.05
C SER A 122 -38.57 -32.67 -5.07
N SER A 123 -39.11 -31.54 -5.55
CA SER A 123 -39.27 -30.31 -4.76
C SER A 123 -40.09 -30.52 -3.48
N GLN A 124 -41.06 -31.43 -3.51
CA GLN A 124 -41.84 -31.85 -2.35
C GLN A 124 -40.95 -32.50 -1.28
N LEU A 125 -40.07 -33.41 -1.67
CA LEU A 125 -39.17 -34.11 -0.77
C LEU A 125 -38.08 -33.20 -0.21
N VAL A 126 -37.51 -32.32 -1.04
CA VAL A 126 -36.54 -31.31 -0.56
C VAL A 126 -37.18 -30.40 0.49
N SER A 127 -38.45 -30.04 0.33
CA SER A 127 -39.17 -29.21 1.30
C SER A 127 -39.42 -29.90 2.64
N LEU A 128 -39.53 -31.22 2.65
CA LEU A 128 -39.68 -32.05 3.85
C LEU A 128 -38.34 -32.27 4.53
N LEU A 129 -37.26 -32.35 3.74
CA LEU A 129 -35.92 -32.63 4.23
C LEU A 129 -35.17 -31.41 4.78
N GLN A 130 -35.82 -30.25 4.87
CA GLN A 130 -35.16 -29.04 5.38
C GLN A 130 -34.76 -29.17 6.86
N PRO A 131 -33.54 -28.74 7.25
CA PRO A 131 -33.07 -28.81 8.65
C PRO A 131 -34.01 -28.14 9.66
N SER A 132 -34.70 -27.07 9.26
CA SER A 132 -35.68 -26.34 10.07
C SER A 132 -36.91 -27.19 10.46
N LYS A 133 -37.32 -28.12 9.58
CA LYS A 133 -38.46 -29.04 9.80
C LYS A 133 -38.02 -30.37 10.42
N ILE A 134 -36.75 -30.74 10.25
CA ILE A 134 -36.17 -31.99 10.77
C ILE A 134 -35.70 -31.87 12.23
N ARG A 135 -35.56 -30.68 12.82
CA ARG A 135 -34.94 -30.40 14.16
C ARG A 135 -35.24 -31.35 15.35
N LYS A 136 -36.23 -32.25 15.30
CA LYS A 136 -36.53 -33.28 16.31
C LYS A 136 -36.51 -34.73 15.78
N ARG A 137 -36.11 -34.96 14.53
CA ARG A 137 -36.18 -36.24 13.82
C ARG A 137 -34.79 -36.61 13.32
N ASN A 138 -34.40 -37.87 13.53
CA ASN A 138 -33.15 -38.40 13.00
C ASN A 138 -33.49 -39.24 11.76
N VAL A 139 -33.32 -38.66 10.57
CA VAL A 139 -33.54 -39.38 9.30
C VAL A 139 -32.22 -40.07 8.93
N LYS A 140 -32.20 -41.40 8.92
CA LYS A 140 -31.01 -42.17 8.53
C LYS A 140 -30.77 -42.00 7.02
N GLY A 141 -29.52 -41.89 6.59
CA GLY A 141 -29.17 -41.72 5.17
C GLY A 141 -29.35 -40.29 4.64
N LEU A 142 -29.62 -39.30 5.49
CA LEU A 142 -29.80 -37.91 5.03
C LEU A 142 -28.52 -37.33 4.38
N GLU A 143 -27.36 -37.81 4.79
CA GLU A 143 -26.05 -37.49 4.21
C GLU A 143 -25.93 -37.81 2.71
N SER A 144 -26.79 -38.70 2.20
CA SER A 144 -26.86 -39.04 0.77
C SER A 144 -27.63 -38.01 -0.05
N VAL A 145 -28.18 -36.97 0.58
CA VAL A 145 -28.90 -35.89 -0.10
C VAL A 145 -28.17 -34.57 0.11
N LEU A 146 -27.77 -33.93 -0.99
CA LEU A 146 -27.31 -32.55 -0.96
C LEU A 146 -28.54 -31.65 -1.09
N ILE A 147 -28.82 -30.83 -0.08
CA ILE A 147 -29.84 -29.78 -0.15
C ILE A 147 -29.13 -28.43 -0.16
N THR A 148 -29.36 -27.67 -1.21
CA THR A 148 -28.76 -26.35 -1.38
C THR A 148 -29.84 -25.31 -1.55
N GLN A 149 -29.81 -24.30 -0.67
CA GLN A 149 -30.58 -23.09 -0.84
C GLN A 149 -29.72 -22.10 -1.63
N ILE A 150 -30.15 -21.77 -2.85
CA ILE A 150 -29.53 -20.73 -3.66
C ILE A 150 -30.26 -19.43 -3.33
N PRO A 151 -29.59 -18.45 -2.71
CA PRO A 151 -30.21 -17.17 -2.38
C PRO A 151 -30.58 -16.36 -3.63
N ALA A 152 -31.39 -15.32 -3.45
CA ALA A 152 -31.55 -14.31 -4.49
C ALA A 152 -30.18 -13.69 -4.85
N TRP A 153 -30.00 -13.33 -6.12
CA TRP A 153 -28.76 -12.76 -6.67
C TRP A 153 -27.55 -13.70 -6.61
N HIS A 154 -27.79 -15.00 -6.43
CA HIS A 154 -26.77 -16.03 -6.54
C HIS A 154 -27.10 -16.98 -7.68
N ILE A 155 -26.07 -17.51 -8.31
CA ILE A 155 -26.17 -18.62 -9.24
C ILE A 155 -25.46 -19.81 -8.60
N GLY A 156 -26.13 -20.96 -8.60
CA GLY A 156 -25.52 -22.21 -8.15
C GLY A 156 -24.83 -22.88 -9.32
N VAL A 157 -23.51 -23.08 -9.26
CA VAL A 157 -22.78 -23.88 -10.24
C VAL A 157 -22.79 -25.33 -9.75
N LEU A 158 -23.60 -26.17 -10.38
CA LEU A 158 -23.68 -27.60 -10.08
C LEU A 158 -22.49 -28.31 -10.72
N LYS A 159 -21.66 -28.95 -9.89
CA LYS A 159 -20.55 -29.80 -10.32
C LYS A 159 -20.84 -31.24 -9.91
N ILE A 160 -20.76 -32.15 -10.87
CA ILE A 160 -20.89 -33.60 -10.65
C ILE A 160 -19.55 -34.22 -11.04
N ASP A 161 -18.92 -34.91 -10.09
CA ASP A 161 -17.57 -35.49 -10.22
C ASP A 161 -16.53 -34.44 -10.66
N GLY A 162 -16.70 -33.21 -10.18
CA GLY A 162 -15.82 -32.06 -10.47
C GLY A 162 -16.11 -31.34 -11.79
N ILE A 163 -17.02 -31.85 -12.63
CA ILE A 163 -17.38 -31.25 -13.92
C ILE A 163 -18.64 -30.40 -13.75
N VAL A 164 -18.62 -29.17 -14.27
CA VAL A 164 -19.81 -28.30 -14.30
C VAL A 164 -20.86 -28.91 -15.21
N GLN A 165 -22.04 -29.19 -14.67
CA GLN A 165 -23.16 -29.80 -15.41
C GLN A 165 -24.28 -28.81 -15.66
N GLN A 166 -24.56 -27.90 -14.72
CA GLN A 166 -25.69 -26.99 -14.81
C GLN A 166 -25.51 -25.71 -13.99
N LEU A 167 -26.09 -24.61 -14.47
CA LEU A 167 -26.31 -23.39 -13.70
C LEU A 167 -27.72 -23.38 -13.10
N LEU A 168 -27.79 -23.17 -11.80
CA LEU A 168 -29.00 -23.26 -11.00
C LEU A 168 -29.51 -21.88 -10.61
N GLN A 169 -30.81 -21.67 -10.84
CA GLN A 169 -31.53 -20.46 -10.46
C GLN A 169 -31.75 -20.38 -8.94
N PRO A 170 -31.95 -19.15 -8.39
CA PRO A 170 -32.36 -18.95 -7.01
C PRO A 170 -33.55 -19.82 -6.62
N GLY A 171 -33.43 -20.51 -5.50
CA GLY A 171 -34.42 -21.49 -5.07
C GLY A 171 -33.83 -22.59 -4.22
N LEU A 172 -34.72 -23.43 -3.71
CA LEU A 172 -34.35 -24.62 -2.97
C LEU A 172 -34.22 -25.78 -3.95
N LYS A 173 -33.04 -26.40 -3.99
CA LYS A 173 -32.73 -27.55 -4.84
C LYS A 173 -32.17 -28.69 -4.01
N GLY A 174 -32.37 -29.92 -4.48
CA GLY A 174 -31.84 -31.11 -3.83
C GLY A 174 -31.35 -32.10 -4.86
N TYR A 175 -30.26 -32.80 -4.52
CA TYR A 175 -29.58 -33.74 -5.40
C TYR A 175 -29.19 -35.03 -4.65
N TRP A 176 -29.28 -36.17 -5.32
CA TRP A 176 -28.85 -37.45 -4.79
C TRP A 176 -27.34 -37.66 -4.92
N ARG A 177 -26.63 -37.91 -3.82
CA ARG A 177 -25.17 -38.16 -3.80
C ARG A 177 -24.80 -39.63 -4.01
N PHE A 178 -25.69 -40.44 -4.60
CA PHE A 178 -25.43 -41.85 -4.82
C PHE A 178 -24.54 -42.03 -6.06
N GLY A 179 -23.36 -42.61 -5.89
CA GLY A 179 -22.43 -42.93 -6.98
C GLY A 179 -21.64 -41.75 -7.57
N HIS A 180 -21.96 -40.52 -7.18
CA HIS A 180 -21.32 -39.30 -7.70
C HIS A 180 -20.99 -38.32 -6.57
N ASP A 181 -19.90 -37.56 -6.73
CA ASP A 181 -19.63 -36.41 -5.87
C ASP A 181 -20.31 -35.17 -6.42
N ILE A 182 -21.41 -34.77 -5.77
CA ILE A 182 -22.17 -33.59 -6.14
C ILE A 182 -21.80 -32.43 -5.23
N THR A 183 -21.41 -31.32 -5.84
CA THR A 183 -21.15 -30.06 -5.16
C THR A 183 -21.87 -28.92 -5.86
N VAL A 184 -22.34 -27.94 -5.09
CA VAL A 184 -22.94 -26.72 -5.62
C VAL A 184 -22.14 -25.54 -5.08
N GLU A 185 -21.49 -24.83 -5.98
CA GLU A 185 -20.77 -23.61 -5.66
C GLU A 185 -21.70 -22.41 -5.82
N LEU A 186 -21.79 -21.55 -4.81
CA LEU A 186 -22.66 -20.38 -4.83
C LEU A 186 -21.85 -19.15 -5.27
N VAL A 187 -22.22 -18.60 -6.42
CA VAL A 187 -21.59 -17.39 -6.96
C VAL A 187 -22.50 -16.19 -6.69
N ASP A 188 -22.02 -15.22 -5.90
CA ASP A 188 -22.72 -13.94 -5.69
C ASP A 188 -22.52 -13.02 -6.89
N THR A 189 -23.59 -12.82 -7.66
CA THR A 189 -23.58 -12.01 -8.89
C THR A 189 -23.42 -10.50 -8.64
N ARG A 190 -23.48 -10.04 -7.39
CA ARG A 190 -23.27 -8.63 -7.01
C ARG A 190 -21.84 -8.36 -6.56
N SER A 191 -21.27 -9.30 -5.81
CA SER A 191 -19.91 -9.17 -5.26
C SER A 191 -18.84 -9.57 -6.27
N TRP A 192 -19.13 -10.55 -7.12
CA TRP A 192 -18.27 -10.98 -8.23
C TRP A 192 -19.04 -10.90 -9.55
N PRO A 193 -19.19 -9.70 -10.11
CA PRO A 193 -19.98 -9.51 -11.33
C PRO A 193 -19.31 -10.14 -12.55
N GLN A 194 -17.98 -10.29 -12.57
CA GLN A 194 -17.24 -10.91 -13.67
C GLN A 194 -17.15 -12.43 -13.47
N VAL A 195 -17.45 -13.20 -14.51
CA VAL A 195 -17.28 -14.65 -14.55
C VAL A 195 -15.78 -14.96 -14.61
N GLU A 196 -15.32 -15.94 -13.83
CA GLU A 196 -13.93 -16.40 -13.88
C GLU A 196 -13.57 -16.89 -15.29
N GLU A 197 -12.38 -16.54 -15.79
CA GLU A 197 -11.98 -16.78 -17.18
C GLU A 197 -12.14 -18.24 -17.60
N ASN A 198 -11.74 -19.19 -16.75
CA ASN A 198 -11.86 -20.63 -17.02
C ASN A 198 -13.32 -21.07 -17.24
N LEU A 199 -14.25 -20.53 -16.44
CA LEU A 199 -15.68 -20.80 -16.59
C LEU A 199 -16.25 -20.07 -17.81
N ALA A 200 -15.78 -18.84 -18.07
CA ALA A 200 -16.21 -18.06 -19.22
C ALA A 200 -15.82 -18.71 -20.54
N GLU A 201 -14.62 -19.29 -20.64
CA GLU A 201 -14.19 -20.08 -21.80
C GLU A 201 -15.03 -21.35 -21.95
N TYR A 202 -15.28 -22.06 -20.85
CA TYR A 202 -16.11 -23.27 -20.85
C TYR A 202 -17.53 -22.98 -21.36
N PHE A 203 -18.18 -21.93 -20.86
CA PHE A 203 -19.52 -21.53 -21.34
C PHE A 203 -19.51 -21.17 -22.81
N ARG A 204 -18.50 -20.43 -23.29
CA ARG A 204 -18.37 -20.07 -24.72
C ARG A 204 -18.22 -21.29 -25.63
N GLN A 205 -17.57 -22.36 -25.18
CA GLN A 205 -17.32 -23.56 -25.99
C GLN A 205 -18.48 -24.56 -25.98
N GLN A 206 -19.08 -24.80 -24.81
CA GLN A 206 -20.01 -25.91 -24.60
C GLN A 206 -21.47 -25.48 -24.40
N HIS A 207 -21.70 -24.25 -23.94
CA HIS A 207 -23.01 -23.78 -23.47
C HIS A 207 -23.28 -22.31 -23.83
N ILE A 208 -23.38 -22.01 -25.13
CA ILE A 208 -23.64 -20.67 -25.66
C ILE A 208 -24.99 -20.12 -25.14
N ASP A 209 -25.98 -21.00 -25.01
CA ASP A 209 -27.30 -20.72 -24.45
C ASP A 209 -27.23 -20.16 -23.01
N TRP A 210 -26.27 -20.63 -22.19
CA TRP A 210 -26.08 -20.10 -20.84
C TRP A 210 -25.49 -18.70 -20.85
N VAL A 211 -24.60 -18.41 -21.79
CA VAL A 211 -24.04 -17.06 -21.94
C VAL A 211 -25.15 -16.08 -22.27
N GLU A 212 -25.99 -16.39 -23.26
CA GLU A 212 -27.10 -15.52 -23.66
C GLU A 212 -28.11 -15.31 -22.53
N GLN A 213 -28.39 -16.35 -21.74
CA GLN A 213 -29.41 -16.29 -20.69
C GLN A 213 -28.90 -15.62 -19.40
N TYR A 214 -27.66 -15.89 -18.98
CA TYR A 214 -27.17 -15.56 -17.63
C TYR A 214 -26.02 -14.56 -17.61
N CYS A 215 -25.41 -14.26 -18.76
CA CYS A 215 -24.25 -13.38 -18.84
C CYS A 215 -24.47 -12.22 -19.81
N ASP A 216 -23.81 -11.10 -19.54
CA ASP A 216 -23.55 -10.02 -20.48
C ASP A 216 -22.13 -10.21 -21.00
N GLU A 217 -21.98 -10.38 -22.31
CA GLU A 217 -20.67 -10.48 -22.95
C GLU A 217 -20.18 -9.09 -23.36
N ILE A 218 -18.97 -8.75 -22.94
CA ILE A 218 -18.29 -7.51 -23.32
C ILE A 218 -17.02 -7.90 -24.08
N GLN A 219 -16.89 -7.34 -25.29
CA GLN A 219 -15.74 -7.55 -26.15
C GLN A 219 -15.16 -6.18 -26.55
N ILE A 220 -13.85 -6.03 -26.33
CA ILE A 220 -13.06 -4.85 -26.68
C ILE A 220 -12.10 -5.25 -27.80
N ALA A 221 -11.99 -4.43 -28.86
CA ALA A 221 -11.08 -4.69 -29.97
C ALA A 221 -9.60 -4.46 -29.57
N ASP A 222 -8.68 -4.83 -30.46
CA ASP A 222 -7.24 -4.76 -30.20
C ASP A 222 -6.69 -3.32 -30.09
N ASP A 223 -7.37 -2.32 -30.66
CA ASP A 223 -7.01 -0.89 -30.62
C ASP A 223 -8.03 -0.07 -29.81
N GLU A 224 -8.73 -0.71 -28.88
CA GLU A 224 -9.80 -0.08 -28.10
C GLU A 224 -9.59 -0.29 -26.60
N MET A 225 -9.97 0.71 -25.80
CA MET A 225 -10.07 0.65 -24.35
C MET A 225 -11.55 0.68 -23.98
N GLY A 226 -11.97 -0.22 -23.08
CA GLY A 226 -13.34 -0.24 -22.58
C GLY A 226 -13.46 0.42 -21.22
N LEU A 227 -14.43 1.31 -21.05
CA LEU A 227 -14.80 1.88 -19.76
C LEU A 227 -16.15 1.30 -19.35
N LEU A 228 -16.15 0.45 -18.33
CA LEU A 228 -17.35 -0.20 -17.82
C LEU A 228 -17.96 0.62 -16.69
N TYR A 229 -19.17 1.12 -16.94
CA TYR A 229 -19.99 1.85 -15.99
C TYR A 229 -21.13 0.98 -15.47
N GLU A 230 -21.33 0.97 -14.15
CA GLU A 230 -22.54 0.46 -13.49
C GLU A 230 -23.22 1.62 -12.75
N HIS A 231 -24.49 1.90 -13.04
CA HIS A 231 -25.23 3.05 -12.48
C HIS A 231 -24.49 4.41 -12.60
N ASP A 232 -23.94 4.70 -13.77
CA ASP A 232 -23.14 5.91 -14.06
C ASP A 232 -21.85 6.06 -13.23
N VAL A 233 -21.42 4.98 -12.54
CA VAL A 233 -20.15 4.92 -11.82
C VAL A 233 -19.19 4.03 -12.59
N LEU A 234 -17.98 4.54 -12.88
CA LEU A 234 -16.92 3.73 -13.50
C LEU A 234 -16.46 2.66 -12.51
N VAL A 235 -16.59 1.39 -12.90
CA VAL A 235 -16.22 0.23 -12.07
C VAL A 235 -14.94 -0.43 -12.56
N GLU A 236 -14.72 -0.47 -13.87
CA GLU A 236 -13.60 -1.20 -14.46
C GLU A 236 -13.12 -0.55 -15.77
N ILE A 237 -11.80 -0.55 -15.96
CA ILE A 237 -11.13 -0.19 -17.21
C ILE A 237 -10.64 -1.48 -17.86
N LEU A 238 -11.20 -1.80 -19.01
CA LEU A 238 -10.89 -2.98 -19.81
C LEU A 238 -9.75 -2.66 -20.77
N SER A 239 -8.73 -3.51 -20.76
CA SER A 239 -7.60 -3.42 -21.69
C SER A 239 -8.02 -3.81 -23.11
N PRO A 240 -7.22 -3.49 -24.13
CA PRO A 240 -7.49 -3.91 -25.51
C PRO A 240 -7.44 -5.42 -25.66
N ALA A 241 -8.14 -5.93 -26.67
CA ALA A 241 -8.30 -7.37 -26.92
C ALA A 241 -8.93 -8.16 -25.76
N THR A 242 -9.64 -7.47 -24.85
CA THR A 242 -10.29 -8.13 -23.71
C THR A 242 -11.67 -8.65 -24.09
N ARG A 243 -11.95 -9.89 -23.71
CA ARG A 243 -13.28 -10.51 -23.84
C ARG A 243 -13.67 -11.10 -22.49
N CYS A 244 -14.70 -10.56 -21.87
CA CYS A 244 -15.14 -11.00 -20.55
C CYS A 244 -16.64 -11.24 -20.51
N LEU A 245 -17.05 -12.19 -19.66
CA LEU A 245 -18.45 -12.41 -19.33
C LEU A 245 -18.73 -11.83 -17.96
N TYR A 246 -19.88 -11.17 -17.82
CA TYR A 246 -20.38 -10.67 -16.55
C TYR A 246 -21.72 -11.31 -16.22
N TRP A 247 -21.92 -11.75 -14.98
CA TRP A 247 -23.20 -12.27 -14.54
C TRP A 247 -24.28 -11.20 -14.61
N LYS A 248 -25.43 -11.54 -15.21
CA LYS A 248 -26.63 -10.71 -15.21
C LYS A 248 -27.16 -10.60 -13.79
N ASN A 249 -27.12 -9.39 -13.24
CA ASN A 249 -27.59 -9.09 -11.88
C ASN A 249 -28.68 -8.01 -11.89
N GLY A 250 -29.29 -7.74 -13.05
CA GLY A 250 -30.35 -6.73 -13.20
C GLY A 250 -29.85 -5.28 -13.20
N ASN A 251 -28.56 -5.04 -12.99
CA ASN A 251 -27.97 -3.70 -13.09
C ASN A 251 -27.63 -3.42 -14.55
N PRO A 252 -28.06 -2.27 -15.11
CA PRO A 252 -27.66 -1.88 -16.45
C PRO A 252 -26.16 -1.58 -16.48
N ARG A 253 -25.46 -2.20 -17.42
CA ARG A 253 -24.05 -1.94 -17.72
C ARG A 253 -23.95 -1.13 -18.99
N CYS A 254 -23.12 -0.10 -18.96
CA CYS A 254 -22.76 0.66 -20.15
C CYS A 254 -21.26 0.52 -20.37
N VAL A 255 -20.87 0.25 -21.61
CA VAL A 255 -19.45 0.21 -22.01
C VAL A 255 -19.23 1.36 -22.97
N GLU A 256 -18.41 2.30 -22.56
CA GLU A 256 -17.88 3.33 -23.44
C GLU A 256 -16.56 2.84 -24.02
N VAL A 257 -16.40 2.97 -25.34
CA VAL A 257 -15.22 2.48 -26.05
C VAL A 257 -14.41 3.67 -26.54
N LEU A 258 -13.13 3.70 -26.16
CA LEU A 258 -12.17 4.72 -26.54
C LEU A 258 -11.06 4.09 -27.37
N LYS A 259 -10.39 4.85 -28.23
CA LYS A 259 -9.26 4.34 -29.01
C LYS A 259 -8.01 4.23 -28.14
N ALA A 260 -7.33 3.09 -28.19
CA ALA A 260 -6.06 2.88 -27.48
C ALA A 260 -4.89 3.61 -28.17
N SER A 261 -4.98 3.85 -29.48
CA SER A 261 -4.02 4.66 -30.25
C SER A 261 -3.88 6.12 -29.78
N GLU A 262 -4.88 6.69 -29.11
CA GLU A 262 -4.76 8.01 -28.51
C GLU A 262 -4.00 7.90 -27.19
N LEU A 263 -2.82 8.52 -27.07
CA LEU A 263 -2.01 8.42 -25.86
C LEU A 263 -2.64 9.16 -24.65
N GLU A 264 -3.32 10.28 -24.91
CA GLU A 264 -3.87 11.16 -23.88
C GLU A 264 -5.32 10.80 -23.57
N VAL A 265 -5.66 10.78 -22.30
CA VAL A 265 -7.00 10.49 -21.77
C VAL A 265 -7.81 11.78 -21.71
N SER A 266 -9.12 11.71 -21.99
CA SER A 266 -10.02 12.86 -21.87
C SER A 266 -10.02 13.46 -20.46
N SER A 267 -10.13 14.79 -20.37
CA SER A 267 -10.17 15.49 -19.07
C SER A 267 -11.36 15.07 -18.21
N GLU A 268 -12.46 14.65 -18.85
CA GLU A 268 -13.65 14.11 -18.19
C GLU A 268 -13.33 12.81 -17.46
N LEU A 269 -12.66 11.86 -18.13
CA LEU A 269 -12.26 10.60 -17.52
C LEU A 269 -11.25 10.80 -16.39
N VAL A 270 -10.27 11.71 -16.54
CA VAL A 270 -9.32 12.06 -15.47
C VAL A 270 -10.07 12.53 -14.22
N SER A 271 -11.10 13.38 -14.39
CA SER A 271 -11.91 13.87 -13.27
C SER A 271 -12.69 12.76 -12.58
N VAL A 272 -13.25 11.81 -13.34
CA VAL A 272 -13.96 10.64 -12.81
C VAL A 272 -13.01 9.76 -12.00
N LEU A 273 -11.84 9.43 -12.55
CA LEU A 273 -10.84 8.58 -11.87
C LEU A 273 -10.33 9.22 -10.58
N MET A 274 -10.05 10.52 -10.59
CA MET A 274 -9.65 11.26 -9.39
C MET A 274 -10.76 11.23 -8.34
N SER A 275 -12.02 11.41 -8.74
CA SER A 275 -13.15 11.35 -7.81
C SER A 275 -13.34 9.95 -7.19
N SER A 276 -13.10 8.89 -7.97
CA SER A 276 -13.17 7.50 -7.52
C SER A 276 -12.07 7.17 -6.51
N MET A 277 -10.84 7.66 -6.73
CA MET A 277 -9.74 7.52 -5.76
C MET A 277 -10.07 8.18 -4.41
N VAL A 278 -10.69 9.36 -4.43
CA VAL A 278 -11.09 10.08 -3.21
C VAL A 278 -12.21 9.34 -2.46
N ARG A 279 -13.17 8.76 -3.18
CA ARG A 279 -14.32 8.03 -2.61
C ARG A 279 -14.00 6.59 -2.17
N LYS A 280 -12.74 6.14 -2.31
CA LYS A 280 -12.30 4.74 -2.08
C LYS A 280 -13.12 3.72 -2.87
N HIS A 281 -13.64 4.10 -4.03
CA HIS A 281 -14.18 3.13 -4.98
C HIS A 281 -13.00 2.50 -5.71
N SER A 282 -12.85 1.19 -5.61
CA SER A 282 -11.81 0.45 -6.32
C SER A 282 -12.24 0.28 -7.76
N VAL A 283 -11.70 1.09 -8.67
CA VAL A 283 -11.84 0.88 -10.10
C VAL A 283 -10.83 -0.19 -10.51
N LYS A 284 -11.31 -1.33 -11.01
CA LYS A 284 -10.43 -2.37 -11.56
C LYS A 284 -9.70 -1.86 -12.80
N GLY A 285 -8.44 -2.23 -12.98
CA GLY A 285 -7.66 -1.82 -14.15
C GLY A 285 -7.19 -0.36 -14.13
N ILE A 286 -7.33 0.36 -13.00
CA ILE A 286 -6.88 1.77 -12.90
C ILE A 286 -5.38 1.96 -13.18
N ASP A 287 -4.57 0.93 -12.95
CA ASP A 287 -3.12 0.94 -13.20
C ASP A 287 -2.77 1.09 -14.70
N SER A 288 -3.75 0.86 -15.59
CA SER A 288 -3.64 1.11 -17.04
C SER A 288 -3.62 2.60 -17.40
N VAL A 289 -3.94 3.49 -16.45
CA VAL A 289 -3.94 4.94 -16.65
C VAL A 289 -2.91 5.59 -15.73
N LEU A 290 -2.01 6.38 -16.31
CA LEU A 290 -1.16 7.30 -15.56
C LEU A 290 -1.88 8.63 -15.40
N ILE A 291 -2.17 9.05 -14.17
CA ILE A 291 -2.61 10.42 -13.89
C ILE A 291 -1.40 11.25 -13.50
N ALA A 292 -1.03 12.19 -14.36
CA ALA A 292 0.04 13.15 -14.12
C ALA A 292 -0.53 14.42 -13.49
N GLN A 293 -0.12 14.70 -12.25
CA GLN A 293 -0.45 15.92 -11.55
C GLN A 293 0.78 16.84 -11.50
N VAL A 294 0.75 17.91 -12.28
CA VAL A 294 1.82 18.90 -12.33
C VAL A 294 1.42 20.10 -11.47
N PRO A 295 2.12 20.38 -10.34
CA PRO A 295 1.81 21.53 -9.50
C PRO A 295 2.09 22.86 -10.19
N ALA A 296 1.54 23.94 -9.63
CA ALA A 296 1.89 25.29 -10.07
C ALA A 296 3.40 25.53 -9.97
N TRP A 297 3.98 26.20 -10.97
CA TRP A 297 5.43 26.49 -11.09
C TRP A 297 6.34 25.29 -11.44
N TYR A 298 5.76 24.12 -11.62
CA TYR A 298 6.44 22.94 -12.12
C TYR A 298 6.04 22.67 -13.57
N VAL A 299 6.88 21.92 -14.27
CA VAL A 299 6.60 21.39 -15.61
C VAL A 299 6.81 19.88 -15.55
N GLY A 300 5.89 19.10 -16.13
CA GLY A 300 6.05 17.65 -16.26
C GLY A 300 6.73 17.32 -17.58
N ILE A 301 7.75 16.47 -17.57
CA ILE A 301 8.35 15.92 -18.78
C ILE A 301 7.67 14.59 -19.06
N LEU A 302 6.84 14.52 -20.10
CA LEU A 302 6.22 13.29 -20.55
C LEU A 302 7.27 12.46 -21.32
N LYS A 303 7.62 11.30 -20.77
CA LYS A 303 8.48 10.31 -21.42
C LYS A 303 7.62 9.12 -21.83
N VAL A 304 7.72 8.75 -23.10
CA VAL A 304 7.05 7.58 -23.68
C VAL A 304 8.14 6.64 -24.17
N ASP A 305 8.17 5.42 -23.65
CA ASP A 305 9.20 4.42 -23.94
C ASP A 305 10.63 4.95 -23.69
N GLY A 306 10.76 5.77 -22.65
CA GLY A 306 12.02 6.41 -22.24
C GLY A 306 12.41 7.67 -23.02
N VAL A 307 11.67 8.04 -24.08
CA VAL A 307 11.95 9.24 -24.90
C VAL A 307 11.07 10.40 -24.44
N ALA A 308 11.68 11.55 -24.13
CA ALA A 308 10.95 12.77 -23.81
C ALA A 308 10.24 13.29 -25.07
N GLN A 309 8.90 13.43 -25.00
CA GLN A 309 8.11 13.90 -26.14
C GLN A 309 7.57 15.32 -25.95
N LYS A 310 7.05 15.62 -24.75
CA LYS A 310 6.26 16.85 -24.52
C LYS A 310 6.43 17.37 -23.10
N LEU A 311 6.39 18.69 -22.96
CA LEU A 311 6.27 19.37 -21.67
C LEU A 311 4.81 19.57 -21.29
N LEU A 312 4.45 19.12 -20.10
CA LEU A 312 3.14 19.21 -19.49
C LEU A 312 3.05 20.46 -18.64
N GLN A 313 2.04 21.28 -18.91
CA GLN A 313 1.74 22.47 -18.12
C GLN A 313 1.13 22.08 -16.76
N PRO A 314 1.18 22.99 -15.76
CA PRO A 314 0.49 22.78 -14.49
C PRO A 314 -0.98 22.38 -14.67
N GLY A 315 -1.39 21.31 -14.01
CA GLY A 315 -2.72 20.74 -14.18
C GLY A 315 -2.76 19.24 -13.95
N GLN A 316 -3.91 18.65 -14.28
CA GLN A 316 -4.14 17.21 -14.25
C GLN A 316 -4.31 16.74 -15.70
N THR A 317 -3.50 15.77 -16.09
CA THR A 317 -3.59 15.12 -17.41
C THR A 317 -3.50 13.61 -17.20
N GLY A 318 -4.14 12.83 -18.06
CA GLY A 318 -4.14 11.39 -18.00
C GLY A 318 -3.54 10.79 -19.26
N TYR A 319 -2.88 9.64 -19.14
CA TYR A 319 -2.28 8.93 -20.27
C TYR A 319 -2.52 7.43 -20.14
N TRP A 320 -2.77 6.76 -21.25
CA TRP A 320 -2.83 5.31 -21.27
C TRP A 320 -1.42 4.72 -21.16
N ARG A 321 -1.26 3.71 -20.32
CA ARG A 321 -0.03 2.93 -20.14
C ARG A 321 -0.05 1.61 -20.92
N VAL A 322 -1.05 1.44 -21.78
CA VAL A 322 -1.22 0.23 -22.56
C VAL A 322 -0.39 0.34 -23.82
N GLY A 323 0.50 -0.63 -24.04
CA GLY A 323 1.38 -0.66 -25.22
C GLY A 323 2.62 0.25 -25.14
N HIS A 324 2.66 1.20 -24.20
CA HIS A 324 3.76 2.13 -24.00
C HIS A 324 4.12 2.31 -22.52
N ASP A 325 5.41 2.44 -22.22
CA ASP A 325 5.86 2.84 -20.88
C ASP A 325 5.81 4.37 -20.77
N VAL A 326 4.70 4.87 -20.23
CA VAL A 326 4.49 6.30 -20.01
C VAL A 326 4.91 6.66 -18.59
N THR A 327 5.84 7.62 -18.48
CA THR A 327 6.30 8.19 -17.21
C THR A 327 6.32 9.71 -17.29
N VAL A 328 6.09 10.37 -16.16
CA VAL A 328 6.16 11.83 -16.06
C VAL A 328 7.14 12.22 -14.98
N GLU A 329 8.18 12.96 -15.36
CA GLU A 329 9.16 13.54 -14.43
C GLU A 329 8.79 15.00 -14.15
N ILE A 330 8.55 15.35 -12.89
CA ILE A 330 8.13 16.70 -12.51
C ILE A 330 9.36 17.53 -12.14
N VAL A 331 9.54 18.66 -12.82
CA VAL A 331 10.70 19.55 -12.69
C VAL A 331 10.27 20.94 -12.22
N ASP A 332 10.94 21.46 -11.19
CA ASP A 332 10.71 22.82 -10.70
C ASP A 332 11.43 23.84 -11.60
N THR A 333 10.69 24.82 -12.10
CA THR A 333 11.25 25.87 -13.00
C THR A 333 11.65 27.14 -12.26
N ARG A 334 11.39 27.22 -10.95
CA ARG A 334 11.71 28.38 -10.13
C ARG A 334 13.21 28.51 -9.89
N LEU A 335 13.60 29.66 -9.35
CA LEU A 335 14.95 29.93 -8.90
C LEU A 335 15.33 29.00 -7.74
N GLN A 336 16.42 28.26 -7.92
CA GLN A 336 16.94 27.29 -6.97
C GLN A 336 18.38 27.65 -6.59
N ALA A 337 18.74 27.37 -5.34
CA ALA A 337 20.10 27.52 -4.86
C ALA A 337 20.85 26.18 -4.99
N LEU A 338 22.02 26.21 -5.62
CA LEU A 338 22.96 25.11 -5.71
C LEU A 338 24.24 25.47 -4.96
N GLU A 339 24.57 24.69 -3.93
CA GLU A 339 25.78 24.89 -3.14
C GLU A 339 26.86 23.86 -3.51
N VAL A 340 28.02 24.37 -3.94
CA VAL A 340 29.23 23.57 -4.16
C VAL A 340 30.13 23.74 -2.94
N GLY A 341 29.96 22.87 -1.96
CA GLY A 341 30.70 22.89 -0.71
C GLY A 341 32.00 22.07 -0.75
N GLY A 342 32.97 22.50 0.06
CA GLY A 342 34.10 21.68 0.48
C GLY A 342 35.16 21.40 -0.58
N GLN A 343 35.35 22.31 -1.53
CA GLN A 343 36.38 22.15 -2.56
C GLN A 343 37.75 22.49 -1.97
N GLU A 344 38.62 21.49 -1.84
CA GLU A 344 40.03 21.68 -1.48
C GLU A 344 40.84 21.97 -2.75
N ILE A 345 41.38 23.18 -2.83
CA ILE A 345 42.06 23.68 -4.03
C ILE A 345 43.37 24.36 -3.62
N LEU A 346 44.42 24.06 -4.38
CA LEU A 346 45.72 24.71 -4.25
C LEU A 346 45.75 26.00 -5.07
N THR A 347 46.15 27.10 -4.45
CA THR A 347 46.39 28.38 -5.13
C THR A 347 47.70 28.40 -5.92
N ARG A 348 47.92 29.46 -6.71
CA ARG A 348 49.15 29.68 -7.48
C ARG A 348 50.42 29.70 -6.62
N ASP A 349 50.32 30.20 -5.41
CA ASP A 349 51.38 30.27 -4.39
C ASP A 349 51.48 29.01 -3.51
N LYS A 350 50.80 27.92 -3.90
CA LYS A 350 50.84 26.61 -3.25
C LYS A 350 50.24 26.58 -1.84
N VAL A 351 49.25 27.41 -1.58
CA VAL A 351 48.46 27.36 -0.34
C VAL A 351 47.21 26.50 -0.58
N ASN A 352 47.00 25.49 0.25
CA ASN A 352 45.78 24.68 0.19
C ASN A 352 44.63 25.42 0.88
N LEU A 353 43.50 25.60 0.20
CA LEU A 353 42.33 26.31 0.70
C LEU A 353 41.09 25.44 0.55
N ARG A 354 40.14 25.55 1.48
CA ARG A 354 38.81 24.95 1.32
C ARG A 354 37.79 26.03 0.99
N ILE A 355 37.13 25.93 -0.17
CA ILE A 355 36.24 26.96 -0.68
C ILE A 355 34.83 26.39 -0.87
N ASN A 356 33.84 27.22 -0.51
CA ASN A 356 32.42 26.96 -0.77
C ASN A 356 31.89 28.00 -1.76
N LEU A 357 31.09 27.57 -2.72
CA LEU A 357 30.44 28.42 -3.72
C LEU A 357 28.93 28.21 -3.66
N SER A 358 28.15 29.27 -3.89
CA SER A 358 26.71 29.20 -4.05
C SER A 358 26.30 29.82 -5.39
N ALA A 359 25.38 29.17 -6.09
CA ALA A 359 24.81 29.64 -7.35
C ALA A 359 23.28 29.58 -7.29
N ASN A 360 22.63 30.68 -7.64
CA ASN A 360 21.20 30.71 -7.89
C ASN A 360 20.96 30.49 -9.39
N TRP A 361 20.21 29.46 -9.72
CA TRP A 361 19.98 29.03 -11.10
C TRP A 361 18.51 28.62 -11.32
N ARG A 362 18.08 28.54 -12.57
CA ARG A 362 16.78 28.01 -12.97
C ARG A 362 16.88 27.36 -14.34
N TYR A 363 15.87 26.56 -14.71
CA TYR A 363 15.72 26.10 -16.08
C TYR A 363 15.19 27.25 -16.96
N HIS A 364 15.91 27.56 -18.02
CA HIS A 364 15.42 28.42 -19.10
C HIS A 364 14.60 27.60 -20.10
N ASP A 365 15.10 26.41 -20.46
CA ASP A 365 14.42 25.45 -21.32
C ASP A 365 14.64 24.04 -20.78
N VAL A 366 13.57 23.46 -20.21
CA VAL A 366 13.60 22.14 -19.59
C VAL A 366 13.81 21.04 -20.63
N LEU A 367 13.18 21.16 -21.80
CA LEU A 367 13.24 20.12 -22.83
C LEU A 367 14.65 20.06 -23.42
N MET A 368 15.23 21.22 -23.76
CA MET A 368 16.61 21.31 -24.21
C MET A 368 17.61 20.74 -23.18
N ALA A 369 17.39 21.02 -21.89
CA ALA A 369 18.26 20.53 -20.82
C ALA A 369 18.26 18.99 -20.73
N TYR A 370 17.08 18.38 -20.77
CA TYR A 370 16.92 16.93 -20.64
C TYR A 370 17.19 16.14 -21.93
N GLU A 371 17.11 16.77 -23.10
CA GLU A 371 17.54 16.16 -24.37
C GLU A 371 19.06 16.10 -24.49
N GLN A 372 19.77 17.13 -24.03
CA GLN A 372 21.22 17.21 -24.17
C GLN A 372 21.98 16.60 -22.98
N LEU A 373 21.39 16.59 -21.78
CA LEU A 373 22.02 16.16 -20.54
C LEU A 373 21.17 15.10 -19.84
N SER A 374 21.81 14.02 -19.38
CA SER A 374 21.14 12.99 -18.57
C SER A 374 20.72 13.51 -17.21
N GLU A 375 21.57 14.33 -16.58
CA GLU A 375 21.34 14.93 -15.26
C GLU A 375 21.76 16.41 -15.28
N PRO A 376 20.85 17.34 -15.65
CA PRO A 376 21.21 18.75 -15.83
C PRO A 376 21.81 19.41 -14.59
N VAL A 377 21.28 19.10 -13.40
CA VAL A 377 21.76 19.66 -12.13
C VAL A 377 23.17 19.17 -11.79
N ALA A 378 23.43 17.88 -11.99
CA ALA A 378 24.75 17.29 -11.76
C ALA A 378 25.79 17.83 -12.74
N TYR A 379 25.39 18.07 -14.00
CA TYR A 379 26.23 18.75 -14.98
C TYR A 379 26.62 20.16 -14.50
N LEU A 380 25.64 20.99 -14.12
CA LEU A 380 25.89 22.34 -13.59
C LEU A 380 26.82 22.31 -12.38
N TYR A 381 26.58 21.41 -11.44
CA TYR A 381 27.41 21.24 -10.25
C TYR A 381 28.88 20.97 -10.61
N ARG A 382 29.15 20.11 -11.59
CA ARG A 382 30.50 19.79 -12.05
C ARG A 382 31.16 20.97 -12.77
N GLU A 383 30.43 21.69 -13.62
CA GLU A 383 30.97 22.87 -14.31
C GLU A 383 31.34 23.98 -13.32
N LEU A 384 30.52 24.19 -12.29
CA LEU A 384 30.84 25.10 -11.18
C LEU A 384 32.12 24.68 -10.45
N GLN A 385 32.32 23.37 -10.20
CA GLN A 385 33.55 22.86 -9.57
C GLN A 385 34.78 23.13 -10.44
N PHE A 386 34.72 22.87 -11.74
CA PHE A 386 35.83 23.10 -12.65
C PHE A 386 36.15 24.59 -12.80
N ALA A 387 35.12 25.44 -12.95
CA ALA A 387 35.30 26.88 -13.02
C ALA A 387 35.94 27.43 -11.73
N LEU A 388 35.48 26.97 -10.56
CA LEU A 388 36.09 27.36 -9.27
C LEU A 388 37.56 26.93 -9.17
N ARG A 389 37.88 25.68 -9.54
CA ARG A 389 39.25 25.16 -9.47
C ARG A 389 40.21 25.92 -10.36
N GLU A 390 39.80 26.24 -11.58
CA GLU A 390 40.64 27.00 -12.52
C GLU A 390 40.87 28.44 -12.04
N MET A 391 39.82 29.11 -11.56
CA MET A 391 39.92 30.48 -11.07
C MET A 391 40.78 30.59 -9.82
N VAL A 392 40.65 29.65 -8.87
CA VAL A 392 41.46 29.65 -7.65
C VAL A 392 42.90 29.23 -7.94
N GLY A 393 43.12 28.26 -8.82
CA GLY A 393 44.46 27.75 -9.15
C GLY A 393 45.36 28.76 -9.89
N THR A 394 44.76 29.75 -10.57
CA THR A 394 45.50 30.79 -11.30
C THR A 394 45.81 32.04 -10.46
N ARG A 395 45.32 32.11 -9.23
CA ARG A 395 45.41 33.29 -8.34
C ARG A 395 46.23 32.99 -7.09
N SER A 396 46.91 34.00 -6.54
CA SER A 396 47.57 33.90 -5.24
C SER A 396 46.55 34.03 -4.10
N LEU A 397 46.91 33.60 -2.90
CA LEU A 397 46.07 33.77 -1.72
C LEU A 397 45.67 35.24 -1.46
N ASP A 398 46.63 36.15 -1.55
CA ASP A 398 46.38 37.58 -1.29
C ASP A 398 45.37 38.17 -2.29
N GLU A 399 45.50 37.84 -3.58
CA GLU A 399 44.53 38.26 -4.62
C GLU A 399 43.11 37.76 -4.31
N LEU A 400 42.99 36.53 -3.78
CA LEU A 400 41.69 35.93 -3.43
C LEU A 400 41.07 36.56 -2.17
N LEU A 401 41.88 37.06 -1.24
CA LEU A 401 41.41 37.71 0.00
C LEU A 401 41.11 39.19 -0.20
N GLU A 402 41.83 39.88 -1.10
CA GLU A 402 41.64 41.30 -1.38
C GLU A 402 40.36 41.58 -2.21
N ASP A 403 40.10 40.81 -3.26
CA ASP A 403 38.98 41.05 -4.17
C ASP A 403 38.15 39.78 -4.45
N LYS A 404 37.28 39.47 -3.48
CA LYS A 404 36.32 38.38 -3.60
C LYS A 404 35.33 38.58 -4.75
N GLN A 405 34.93 39.83 -5.05
CA GLN A 405 33.90 40.13 -6.05
C GLN A 405 34.41 39.95 -7.48
N ALA A 406 35.70 40.22 -7.72
CA ALA A 406 36.31 39.96 -9.03
C ALA A 406 36.28 38.47 -9.42
N ILE A 407 36.37 37.57 -8.44
CA ILE A 407 36.25 36.13 -8.67
C ILE A 407 34.83 35.77 -9.14
N ASP A 408 33.83 36.33 -8.47
CA ASP A 408 32.42 36.08 -8.77
C ASP A 408 32.07 36.45 -10.22
N GLY A 409 32.56 37.61 -10.70
CA GLY A 409 32.32 38.07 -12.07
C GLY A 409 32.93 37.14 -13.13
N LEU A 410 34.17 36.71 -12.95
CA LEU A 410 34.86 35.84 -13.91
C LEU A 410 34.30 34.41 -13.94
N ILE A 411 33.98 33.84 -12.77
CA ILE A 411 33.31 32.54 -12.71
C ILE A 411 31.93 32.65 -13.38
N SER A 412 31.18 33.70 -13.08
CA SER A 412 29.85 33.92 -13.68
C SER A 412 29.91 33.98 -15.20
N GLU A 413 30.81 34.78 -15.78
CA GLU A 413 30.95 34.89 -17.24
C GLU A 413 31.29 33.55 -17.89
N LYS A 414 32.19 32.78 -17.28
CA LYS A 414 32.58 31.47 -17.79
C LYS A 414 31.43 30.47 -17.74
N VAL A 415 30.74 30.38 -16.60
CA VAL A 415 29.62 29.46 -16.41
C VAL A 415 28.47 29.83 -17.34
N LEU A 416 28.16 31.12 -17.50
CA LEU A 416 27.15 31.62 -18.44
C LEU A 416 27.42 31.15 -19.88
N ARG A 417 28.68 31.20 -20.34
CA ARG A 417 29.05 30.72 -21.68
C ARG A 417 28.86 29.22 -21.83
N ILE A 418 29.15 28.45 -20.78
CA ILE A 418 29.01 26.99 -20.78
C ILE A 418 27.53 26.61 -20.76
N THR A 419 26.70 27.27 -19.94
CA THR A 419 25.29 26.90 -19.75
C THR A 419 24.35 27.39 -20.86
N ALA A 420 24.75 28.39 -21.65
CA ALA A 420 23.93 29.01 -22.69
C ALA A 420 23.38 28.02 -23.75
N GLY A 421 24.02 26.86 -23.93
CA GLY A 421 23.58 25.83 -24.87
C GLY A 421 22.70 24.72 -24.29
N PHE A 422 22.60 24.61 -22.96
CA PHE A 422 22.03 23.45 -22.26
C PHE A 422 20.70 23.75 -21.54
N GLY A 423 20.03 24.86 -21.87
CA GLY A 423 18.74 25.20 -21.26
C GLY A 423 18.80 25.60 -19.78
N LEU A 424 19.99 25.87 -19.25
CA LEU A 424 20.23 26.27 -17.85
C LEU A 424 20.59 27.75 -17.77
N GLU A 425 19.97 28.48 -16.84
CA GLU A 425 20.25 29.89 -16.58
C GLU A 425 20.78 30.07 -15.16
N VAL A 426 22.00 30.61 -15.03
CA VAL A 426 22.60 31.00 -13.75
C VAL A 426 22.36 32.50 -13.55
N VAL A 427 21.54 32.84 -12.56
CA VAL A 427 21.11 34.23 -12.29
C VAL A 427 22.15 34.97 -11.43
N SER A 428 22.72 34.28 -10.44
CA SER A 428 23.79 34.85 -9.61
C SER A 428 24.68 33.76 -9.07
N LEU A 429 25.97 34.04 -8.98
CA LEU A 429 26.96 33.13 -8.45
C LEU A 429 27.91 33.90 -7.53
N GLY A 430 28.29 33.29 -6.41
CA GLY A 430 29.23 33.90 -5.49
C GLY A 430 29.95 32.91 -4.60
N VAL A 431 31.21 33.20 -4.29
CA VAL A 431 31.97 32.46 -3.28
C VAL A 431 31.30 32.70 -1.92
N LYS A 432 30.92 31.63 -1.22
CA LYS A 432 30.32 31.72 0.12
C LYS A 432 31.41 31.97 1.15
N ASP A 433 32.34 31.01 1.29
CA ASP A 433 33.42 31.04 2.28
C ASP A 433 34.75 30.55 1.70
N ILE A 434 35.85 31.15 2.16
CA ILE A 434 37.23 30.68 1.95
C ILE A 434 37.80 30.31 3.31
N ILE A 435 38.12 29.03 3.49
CA ILE A 435 38.61 28.47 4.75
C ILE A 435 40.10 28.17 4.58
N LEU A 436 40.89 28.86 5.40
CA LEU A 436 42.34 28.72 5.46
C LEU A 436 42.74 27.59 6.41
N PRO A 437 43.85 26.87 6.15
CA PRO A 437 44.46 25.98 7.13
C PRO A 437 44.86 26.75 8.40
N GLY A 438 44.78 26.08 9.56
CA GLY A 438 45.03 26.73 10.86
C GLY A 438 46.43 27.36 10.97
N GLU A 439 47.45 26.69 10.42
CA GLU A 439 48.82 27.21 10.39
C GLU A 439 48.93 28.51 9.59
N MET A 440 48.35 28.54 8.38
CA MET A 440 48.38 29.72 7.50
C MET A 440 47.63 30.91 8.13
N LYS A 441 46.45 30.65 8.71
CA LYS A 441 45.68 31.68 9.43
C LYS A 441 46.52 32.31 10.57
N THR A 442 47.30 31.48 11.27
CA THR A 442 48.17 31.95 12.37
C THR A 442 49.32 32.80 11.84
N ILE A 443 49.95 32.41 10.72
CA ILE A 443 51.03 33.16 10.07
C ILE A 443 50.53 34.52 9.58
N LEU A 444 49.43 34.56 8.83
CA LEU A 444 48.82 35.80 8.34
C LEU A 444 48.47 36.75 9.49
N SER A 445 47.88 36.22 10.56
CA SER A 445 47.54 37.03 11.74
C SER A 445 48.78 37.70 12.35
N ARG A 446 49.90 36.98 12.44
CA ARG A 446 51.19 37.52 12.93
C ARG A 446 51.79 38.55 11.98
N VAL A 447 51.71 38.33 10.66
CA VAL A 447 52.22 39.28 9.66
C VAL A 447 51.43 40.58 9.73
N VAL A 448 50.10 40.50 9.77
CA VAL A 448 49.23 41.68 9.90
C VAL A 448 49.47 42.40 11.23
N GLU A 449 49.64 41.68 12.33
CA GLU A 449 49.97 42.26 13.64
C GLU A 449 51.31 43.02 13.59
N ALA A 450 52.35 42.41 13.02
CA ALA A 450 53.66 43.03 12.87
C ALA A 450 53.62 44.27 11.95
N GLU A 451 52.88 44.22 10.85
CA GLU A 451 52.70 45.34 9.93
C GLU A 451 51.98 46.51 10.63
N LYS A 452 50.88 46.23 11.34
CA LYS A 452 50.15 47.25 12.12
C LYS A 452 50.99 47.82 13.24
N ALA A 453 51.79 47.01 13.94
CA ALA A 453 52.71 47.48 14.95
C ALA A 453 53.83 48.36 14.36
N ALA A 454 54.35 48.02 13.18
CA ALA A 454 55.33 48.83 12.47
C ALA A 454 54.71 50.17 12.01
N GLN A 455 53.51 50.14 11.44
CA GLN A 455 52.77 51.33 11.02
C GLN A 455 52.48 52.25 12.21
N ALA A 456 52.03 51.70 13.33
CA ALA A 456 51.80 52.44 14.57
C ALA A 456 53.10 53.07 15.11
N ASN A 457 54.22 52.34 15.06
CA ASN A 457 55.53 52.88 15.46
C ASN A 457 56.00 54.02 14.57
N VAL A 458 55.78 53.95 13.26
CA VAL A 458 56.12 55.02 12.32
C VAL A 458 55.28 56.26 12.61
N ILE A 459 53.99 56.10 12.83
CA ILE A 459 53.08 57.20 13.20
C ILE A 459 53.55 57.82 14.53
N ARG A 460 53.77 57.00 15.57
CA ARG A 460 54.25 57.47 16.88
C ARG A 460 55.56 58.25 16.76
N ARG A 461 56.57 57.73 16.04
CA ARG A 461 57.85 58.43 15.86
C ARG A 461 57.70 59.74 15.07
N ARG A 462 56.81 59.78 14.07
CA ARG A 462 56.49 61.01 13.33
C ARG A 462 55.84 62.04 14.25
N GLU A 463 54.90 61.61 15.09
CA GLU A 463 54.23 62.45 16.09
C GLU A 463 55.21 62.96 17.15
N GLU A 464 56.06 62.09 17.73
CA GLU A 464 57.10 62.48 18.69
C GLU A 464 58.08 63.50 18.09
N THR A 465 58.50 63.31 16.83
CA THR A 465 59.38 64.24 16.14
C THR A 465 58.68 65.58 15.89
N ALA A 466 57.40 65.56 15.48
CA ALA A 466 56.61 66.76 15.27
C ALA A 466 56.40 67.53 16.59
N ALA A 467 56.06 66.83 17.68
CA ALA A 467 55.93 67.39 19.01
C ALA A 467 57.25 68.00 19.50
N THR A 468 58.38 67.29 19.36
CA THR A 468 59.72 67.78 19.75
C THR A 468 60.12 69.03 18.95
N ARG A 469 59.85 69.05 17.64
CA ARG A 469 60.10 70.24 16.80
C ARG A 469 59.22 71.42 17.24
N SER A 470 57.96 71.16 17.56
CA SER A 470 57.05 72.19 18.07
C SER A 470 57.54 72.77 19.41
N LEU A 471 57.96 71.91 20.35
CA LEU A 471 58.55 72.32 21.62
C LEU A 471 59.84 73.12 21.42
N LEU A 472 60.74 72.70 20.52
CA LEU A 472 61.96 73.45 20.21
C LEU A 472 61.67 74.83 19.63
N ASN A 473 60.71 74.92 18.71
CA ASN A 473 60.29 76.21 18.14
C ASN A 473 59.70 77.11 19.23
N THR A 474 58.86 76.54 20.10
CA THR A 474 58.28 77.24 21.25
C THR A 474 59.38 77.76 22.18
N ALA A 475 60.37 76.93 22.52
CA ALA A 475 61.51 77.33 23.36
C ALA A 475 62.33 78.46 22.73
N LYS A 476 62.61 78.41 21.41
CA LYS A 476 63.34 79.48 20.70
C LYS A 476 62.59 80.82 20.69
N VAL A 477 61.26 80.79 20.58
CA VAL A 477 60.43 82.00 20.69
C VAL A 477 60.49 82.58 22.10
N MET A 478 60.54 81.73 23.13
CA MET A 478 60.62 82.14 24.53
C MET A 478 62.01 82.65 24.94
N GLU A 479 63.09 82.10 24.39
CA GLU A 479 64.48 82.47 24.71
C GLU A 479 64.75 83.98 24.52
N ASN A 480 64.15 84.60 23.50
CA ASN A 480 64.32 86.02 23.20
C ASN A 480 63.15 86.90 23.72
N ASN A 481 62.20 86.35 24.47
CA ASN A 481 61.05 87.08 24.98
C ASN A 481 60.72 86.72 26.45
N PRO A 482 61.23 87.48 27.42
CA PRO A 482 61.02 87.24 28.85
C PRO A 482 59.54 87.24 29.27
N ILE A 483 58.69 88.03 28.58
CA ILE A 483 57.25 88.11 28.88
C ILE A 483 56.55 86.81 28.43
N ALA A 484 56.93 86.25 27.28
CA ALA A 484 56.39 84.98 26.79
C ALA A 484 56.78 83.79 27.68
N LEU A 485 58.01 83.78 28.19
CA LEU A 485 58.45 82.77 29.18
C LEU A 485 57.63 82.88 30.47
N ARG A 486 57.44 84.10 30.99
CA ARG A 486 56.66 84.32 32.21
C ARG A 486 55.18 83.94 32.05
N LEU A 487 54.59 84.22 30.88
CA LEU A 487 53.24 83.76 30.54
C LEU A 487 53.16 82.23 30.51
N LYS A 488 54.18 81.53 29.97
CA LYS A 488 54.20 80.07 29.96
C LYS A 488 54.37 79.48 31.36
N GLU A 489 55.21 80.08 32.20
CA GLU A 489 55.32 79.71 33.61
C GLU A 489 53.97 79.82 34.32
N LEU A 490 53.25 80.93 34.10
CA LEU A 490 51.91 81.13 34.66
C LEU A 490 50.89 80.11 34.13
N GLU A 491 50.91 79.79 32.83
CA GLU A 491 50.06 78.73 32.23
C GLU A 491 50.38 77.34 32.83
N THR A 492 51.67 77.03 33.05
CA THR A 492 52.05 75.78 33.73
C THR A 492 51.65 75.77 35.19
N LEU A 493 51.73 76.90 35.88
CA LEU A 493 51.28 77.05 37.26
C LEU A 493 49.75 76.95 37.35
N GLU A 494 49.01 77.48 36.38
CA GLU A 494 47.56 77.33 36.26
C GLU A 494 47.18 75.86 36.06
N SER A 495 47.84 75.14 35.15
CA SER A 495 47.59 73.71 34.94
C SER A 495 47.96 72.85 36.16
N ILE A 496 49.01 73.22 36.90
CA ILE A 496 49.39 72.56 38.16
C ILE A 496 48.37 72.89 39.26
N ALA A 497 47.91 74.14 39.35
CA ALA A 497 46.89 74.57 40.31
C ALA A 497 45.52 73.92 40.03
N GLU A 498 45.15 73.70 38.77
CA GLU A 498 43.98 72.90 38.41
C GLU A 498 44.07 71.45 38.93
N ARG A 499 45.27 70.88 39.02
CA ARG A 499 45.50 69.54 39.58
C ARG A 499 45.64 69.52 41.11
N ILE A 500 45.87 70.66 41.77
CA ILE A 500 46.10 70.77 43.21
C ILE A 500 45.13 71.80 43.81
N ASN A 501 44.06 71.32 44.42
CA ASN A 501 42.91 72.13 44.86
C ASN A 501 43.17 73.23 45.91
N GLN A 502 44.37 73.37 46.49
CA GLN A 502 44.66 74.46 47.44
C GLN A 502 46.17 74.77 47.58
N ILE A 503 46.56 76.02 47.36
CA ILE A 503 47.91 76.55 47.68
C ILE A 503 47.72 77.71 48.66
N SER A 504 48.27 77.60 49.88
CA SER A 504 48.24 78.67 50.90
C SER A 504 49.53 79.47 50.88
N VAL A 505 49.47 80.73 50.43
CA VAL A 505 50.60 81.67 50.41
C VAL A 505 50.52 82.58 51.63
N TYR A 506 51.54 82.55 52.49
CA TYR A 506 51.67 83.45 53.66
C TYR A 506 52.69 84.55 53.36
N GLY A 507 52.26 85.80 53.33
CA GLY A 507 53.08 86.99 53.04
C GLY A 507 52.61 87.69 51.77
N GLY A 508 52.09 88.92 51.91
CA GLY A 508 51.36 89.65 50.88
C GLY A 508 52.08 89.88 49.54
N LEU A 509 51.35 90.49 48.60
CA LEU A 509 51.67 90.64 47.16
C LEU A 509 53.12 91.02 46.83
N ASP A 510 53.78 91.88 47.62
CA ASP A 510 55.18 92.28 47.36
C ASP A 510 56.17 91.11 47.46
N GLN A 511 55.88 90.11 48.31
CA GLN A 511 56.76 88.97 48.51
C GLN A 511 56.62 87.93 47.40
N VAL A 512 55.45 87.88 46.74
CA VAL A 512 55.19 87.07 45.53
C VAL A 512 55.86 87.69 44.30
N LEU A 513 55.90 89.02 44.24
CA LEU A 513 56.46 89.75 43.10
C LEU A 513 57.99 89.76 43.09
N ASN A 514 58.64 89.79 44.26
CA ASN A 514 60.09 90.00 44.37
C ASN A 514 60.85 88.89 45.11
N GLY A 515 60.18 87.90 45.69
CA GLY A 515 60.81 86.82 46.47
C GLY A 515 60.88 85.48 45.74
N LEU A 516 61.99 84.75 45.90
CA LEU A 516 62.06 83.33 45.50
C LEU A 516 61.19 82.49 46.45
N VAL A 517 60.15 81.87 45.91
CA VAL A 517 59.24 80.98 46.65
C VAL A 517 60.00 79.70 47.05
N GLN A 518 60.24 79.50 48.36
CA GLN A 518 60.74 78.24 48.89
C GLN A 518 59.58 77.32 49.27
N ILE A 519 59.45 76.21 48.56
CA ILE A 519 58.49 75.15 48.88
C ILE A 519 59.11 74.29 49.98
N LYS A 520 58.62 74.39 51.22
CA LYS A 520 58.89 73.38 52.25
C LYS A 520 57.81 72.31 52.15
N GLY A 521 58.20 71.09 51.76
CA GLY A 521 57.33 69.93 51.87
C GLY A 521 57.13 69.55 53.34
N GLU A 522 55.89 69.47 53.79
CA GLU A 522 55.56 68.81 55.05
C GLU A 522 55.87 67.31 54.91
N GLN A 523 56.79 66.80 55.74
CA GLN A 523 56.84 65.37 56.02
C GLN A 523 55.69 65.02 56.95
N LYS A 524 54.76 64.21 56.46
CA LYS A 524 54.07 63.19 57.26
C LYS A 524 53.67 62.01 56.40
#